data_AF-D7WFF2-F1
#
_entry.id   AF-D7WFF2-F1
#
_cell.length_a   1.000
_cell.length_b   1.000
_cell.length_c   1.000
_cell.angle_alpha   90.00
_cell.angle_beta   90.00
_cell.angle_gamma   90.00
#
_symmetry.space_group_name_H-M   'P 1'
#
loop_
_entity.id
_entity.type
_entity.pdbx_description
1 polymer ?
#
loop_
_entity_poly.entity_id
_entity_poly.type
_entity_poly.pdbx_seq_one_letter_code
_entity_poly.pdbx_strand_id
1 'polypeptide(L)'
;MAAAVAALADAALEAAAATSPPKKNPASDIVMAQNHKPRRSVEAAIWLTLALVVAILLGARFGWLGLILGGVVAAVAFIGFCNSTTDPEIESLRASLRVARDDIEQVLGEYDDLLQGPSTDALADRTLHYPELANPHSRLAEVQDFHLRRSSAKRFLARVDTHLLSDDLDRTSLERMLSIADQRAADLAESWTDARRAARDYGPA
;
A
#
# COMPACT_ATOMS: atom_id res chain seq x y z
N MET A 1 58.34 -38.23 33.15
CA MET A 1 57.97 -36.98 32.45
C MET A 1 57.27 -37.20 31.11
N ALA A 2 57.53 -38.29 30.36
CA ALA A 2 56.85 -38.54 29.08
C ALA A 2 55.34 -38.83 29.19
N ALA A 3 54.88 -39.47 30.27
CA ALA A 3 53.45 -39.78 30.46
C ALA A 3 52.56 -38.56 30.75
N ALA A 4 53.12 -37.50 31.35
CA ALA A 4 52.37 -36.28 31.65
C ALA A 4 52.12 -35.42 30.40
N VAL A 5 53.00 -35.51 29.39
CA VAL A 5 52.87 -34.75 28.14
C VAL A 5 51.85 -35.41 27.21
N ALA A 6 51.74 -36.75 27.22
CA ALA A 6 50.72 -37.46 26.46
C ALA A 6 49.30 -37.17 26.96
N ALA A 7 49.10 -37.08 28.28
CA ALA A 7 47.80 -36.74 28.87
C ALA A 7 47.38 -35.28 28.59
N LEU A 8 48.34 -34.37 28.43
CA LEU A 8 48.05 -32.97 28.09
C LEU A 8 47.67 -32.78 26.61
N ALA A 9 48.21 -33.62 25.72
CA ALA A 9 47.89 -33.60 24.30
C ALA A 9 46.49 -34.19 24.02
N ASP A 10 46.08 -35.22 24.75
CA ASP A 10 44.77 -35.85 24.61
C ASP A 10 43.64 -34.93 25.12
N ALA A 11 43.87 -34.26 26.27
CA ALA A 11 42.95 -33.25 26.80
C ALA A 11 42.82 -32.00 25.90
N ALA A 12 43.88 -31.63 25.17
CA ALA A 12 43.85 -30.52 24.22
C ALA A 12 43.09 -30.86 22.92
N LEU A 13 43.10 -32.13 22.49
CA LEU A 13 42.36 -32.59 21.31
C LEU A 13 40.86 -32.70 21.62
N GLU A 14 40.48 -33.12 22.83
CA GLU A 14 39.09 -33.22 23.27
C GLU A 14 38.45 -31.84 23.51
N ALA A 15 39.23 -30.84 23.95
CA ALA A 15 38.78 -29.46 24.06
C ALA A 15 38.54 -28.77 22.70
N ALA A 16 39.25 -29.20 21.64
CA ALA A 16 39.08 -28.64 20.30
C ALA A 16 37.84 -29.20 19.56
N ALA A 17 37.37 -30.40 19.92
CA ALA A 17 36.18 -31.01 19.32
C ALA A 17 34.84 -30.48 19.90
N ALA A 18 34.86 -29.87 21.09
CA ALA A 18 33.67 -29.33 21.77
C ALA A 18 33.32 -27.88 21.40
N THR A 19 34.13 -27.21 20.57
CA THR A 19 33.89 -25.80 20.18
C THR A 19 33.47 -25.70 18.72
N SER A 20 32.38 -26.39 18.37
CA SER A 20 31.64 -26.05 17.15
C SER A 20 30.77 -24.83 17.46
N PRO A 21 30.94 -23.69 16.78
CA PRO A 21 30.08 -22.53 17.01
C PRO A 21 28.64 -22.91 16.66
N PRO A 22 27.63 -22.48 17.44
CA PRO A 22 26.24 -22.78 17.13
C PRO A 22 25.94 -22.25 15.73
N LYS A 23 25.50 -23.15 14.84
CA LYS A 23 25.04 -22.81 13.50
C LYS A 23 24.00 -21.70 13.65
N LYS A 24 24.40 -20.47 13.28
CA LYS A 24 23.51 -19.29 13.29
C LYS A 24 22.29 -19.65 12.45
N ASN A 25 21.19 -19.94 13.14
CA ASN A 25 19.95 -20.29 12.48
C ASN A 25 19.35 -18.98 12.00
N PRO A 26 19.18 -18.74 10.68
CA PRO A 26 18.58 -17.49 10.21
C PRO A 26 17.16 -17.29 10.77
N ALA A 27 16.52 -18.36 11.24
CA ALA A 27 15.24 -18.29 11.93
C ALA A 27 15.30 -17.53 13.26
N SER A 28 16.40 -17.54 14.02
CA SER A 28 16.47 -16.80 15.30
C SER A 28 16.60 -15.30 15.10
N ASP A 29 17.29 -14.88 14.03
CA ASP A 29 17.40 -13.47 13.66
C ASP A 29 16.06 -12.93 13.12
N ILE A 30 15.24 -13.78 12.50
CA ILE A 30 13.88 -13.43 12.05
C ILE A 30 12.90 -13.33 13.23
N VAL A 31 13.06 -14.16 14.27
CA VAL A 31 12.20 -14.09 15.47
C VAL A 31 12.53 -12.89 16.35
N MET A 32 13.78 -12.41 16.37
CA MET A 32 14.16 -11.20 17.14
C MET A 32 13.73 -9.88 16.48
N ALA A 33 13.30 -9.89 15.22
CA ALA A 33 12.78 -8.70 14.53
C ALA A 33 11.28 -8.41 14.80
N GLN A 34 10.59 -9.28 15.55
CA GLN A 34 9.13 -9.25 15.72
C GLN A 34 8.65 -8.65 17.06
N ASN A 35 9.48 -7.87 17.77
CA ASN A 35 9.05 -7.22 19.01
C ASN A 35 9.30 -5.70 19.03
N HIS A 36 9.00 -5.03 17.91
CA HIS A 36 8.62 -3.62 17.97
C HIS A 36 7.19 -3.53 18.46
N LYS A 37 6.98 -3.74 19.77
CA LYS A 37 5.75 -3.28 20.41
C LYS A 37 5.77 -1.75 20.29
N PRO A 38 4.87 -1.13 19.49
CA PRO A 38 4.97 0.29 19.20
C PRO A 38 4.83 1.07 20.51
N ARG A 39 5.86 1.86 20.85
CA ARG A 39 5.85 2.74 22.04
C ARG A 39 4.66 3.71 22.07
N ARG A 40 4.00 3.90 20.92
CA ARG A 40 2.77 4.69 20.73
C ARG A 40 1.57 4.14 21.52
N SER A 41 1.52 2.85 21.85
CA SER A 41 0.43 2.28 22.66
C SER A 41 0.47 2.71 24.12
N VAL A 42 1.67 3.02 24.66
CA VAL A 42 1.82 3.39 26.08
C VAL A 42 1.37 4.82 26.29
N GLU A 43 1.71 5.74 25.38
CA GLU A 43 1.26 7.13 25.44
C GLU A 43 -0.27 7.24 25.30
N ALA A 44 -0.86 6.51 24.35
CA ALA A 44 -2.31 6.42 24.22
C ALA A 44 -2.98 5.81 25.46
N ALA A 45 -2.38 4.77 26.05
CA ALA A 45 -2.85 4.18 27.30
C ALA A 45 -2.73 5.15 28.50
N ILE A 46 -1.68 5.98 28.54
CA ILE A 46 -1.52 7.02 29.58
C ILE A 46 -2.59 8.10 29.44
N TRP A 47 -2.84 8.60 28.23
CA TRP A 47 -3.90 9.59 28.00
C TRP A 47 -5.30 9.03 28.28
N LEU A 48 -5.57 7.77 27.93
CA LEU A 48 -6.85 7.11 28.21
C LEU A 48 -7.05 6.89 29.71
N THR A 49 -6.04 6.39 30.41
CA THR A 49 -6.11 6.20 31.86
C THR A 49 -6.22 7.53 32.60
N LEU A 50 -5.51 8.57 32.16
CA LEU A 50 -5.65 9.93 32.71
C LEU A 50 -7.07 10.47 32.49
N ALA A 51 -7.61 10.38 31.27
CA ALA A 51 -8.96 10.83 30.94
C ALA A 51 -10.03 10.07 31.72
N LEU A 52 -9.85 8.75 31.89
CA LEU A 52 -10.74 7.90 32.69
C LEU A 52 -10.70 8.26 34.18
N VAL A 53 -9.51 8.49 34.73
CA VAL A 53 -9.33 8.90 36.13
C VAL A 53 -9.96 10.28 36.38
N VAL A 54 -9.78 11.23 35.47
CA VAL A 54 -10.40 12.57 35.54
C VAL A 54 -11.93 12.48 35.42
N ALA A 55 -12.46 11.63 34.54
CA ALA A 55 -13.89 11.39 34.40
C ALA A 55 -14.51 10.79 35.68
N ILE A 56 -13.82 9.82 36.30
CA ILE A 56 -14.25 9.20 37.57
C ILE A 56 -14.21 10.23 38.71
N LEU A 57 -13.15 11.05 38.79
CA LEU A 57 -13.00 12.12 39.78
C LEU A 57 -14.07 13.21 39.65
N LEU A 58 -14.44 13.60 38.42
CA LEU A 58 -15.54 14.55 38.18
C LEU A 58 -16.91 13.96 38.53
N GLY A 59 -17.15 12.70 38.18
CA GLY A 59 -18.38 11.97 38.52
C GLY A 59 -18.63 11.87 40.03
N ALA A 60 -17.57 11.54 40.79
CA ALA A 60 -17.64 11.42 42.25
C ALA A 60 -17.89 12.76 42.97
N ARG A 61 -17.45 13.88 42.38
CA ARG A 61 -17.56 15.21 43.01
C ARG A 61 -18.86 15.95 42.70
N PHE A 62 -19.55 15.65 41.59
CA PHE A 62 -20.66 16.46 41.06
C PHE A 62 -21.99 15.72 40.78
N GLY A 63 -22.09 14.41 41.04
CA GLY A 63 -23.34 13.65 40.88
C GLY A 63 -23.70 13.31 39.42
N TRP A 64 -25.01 13.15 39.11
CA TRP A 64 -25.56 12.68 37.82
C TRP A 64 -25.00 13.40 36.58
N LEU A 65 -24.73 14.70 36.66
CA LEU A 65 -24.15 15.48 35.56
C LEU A 65 -22.71 15.06 35.22
N GLY A 66 -21.94 14.60 36.21
CA GLY A 66 -20.58 14.12 36.00
C GLY A 66 -20.51 12.77 35.27
N LEU A 67 -21.55 11.94 35.38
CA LEU A 67 -21.66 10.67 34.65
C LEU A 67 -21.83 10.89 33.14
N ILE A 68 -22.65 11.87 32.76
CA ILE A 68 -22.83 12.23 31.34
C ILE A 68 -21.52 12.76 30.76
N LEU A 69 -20.85 13.69 31.46
CA LEU A 69 -19.60 14.27 31.00
C LEU A 69 -18.47 13.23 30.94
N GLY A 70 -18.40 12.34 31.94
CA GLY A 70 -17.43 11.24 31.97
C GLY A 70 -17.63 10.23 30.85
N GLY A 71 -18.89 9.92 30.52
CA GLY A 71 -19.24 9.09 29.37
C GLY A 71 -18.81 9.71 28.04
N VAL A 72 -19.00 11.02 27.87
CA VAL A 72 -18.53 11.74 26.67
C VAL A 72 -17.01 11.72 26.57
N VAL A 73 -16.28 11.98 27.67
CA VAL A 73 -14.82 11.92 27.69
C VAL A 73 -14.31 10.51 27.38
N ALA A 74 -14.95 9.47 27.95
CA ALA A 74 -14.61 8.08 27.65
C ALA A 74 -14.89 7.72 26.20
N ALA A 75 -16.02 8.17 25.62
CA ALA A 75 -16.33 7.96 24.22
C ALA A 75 -15.32 8.65 23.29
N VAL A 76 -14.95 9.90 23.58
CA VAL A 76 -13.93 10.63 22.82
C VAL A 76 -12.56 9.95 22.94
N ALA A 77 -12.17 9.50 24.15
CA ALA A 77 -10.93 8.76 24.36
C ALA A 77 -10.94 7.40 23.66
N PHE A 78 -12.08 6.71 23.62
CA PHE A 78 -12.26 5.44 22.92
C PHE A 78 -12.16 5.62 21.41
N ILE A 79 -12.81 6.66 20.85
CA ILE A 79 -12.68 7.02 19.44
C ILE A 79 -11.22 7.39 19.10
N GLY A 80 -10.57 8.16 19.96
CA GLY A 80 -9.15 8.49 19.82
C GLY A 80 -8.24 7.26 19.87
N PHE A 81 -8.55 6.28 20.72
CA PHE A 81 -7.81 5.01 20.81
C PHE A 81 -7.99 4.15 19.56
N CYS A 82 -9.21 4.07 19.02
CA CYS A 82 -9.50 3.40 17.75
C CYS A 82 -8.81 4.08 16.56
N ASN A 83 -8.76 5.42 16.51
CA ASN A 83 -8.04 6.13 15.45
C ASN A 83 -6.52 6.08 15.61
N SER A 84 -6.01 6.10 16.85
CA SER A 84 -4.56 6.08 17.13
C SER A 84 -3.91 4.73 16.86
N THR A 85 -4.70 3.68 16.61
CA THR A 85 -4.21 2.37 16.18
C THR A 85 -3.94 2.30 14.67
N THR A 86 -4.49 3.21 13.88
CA THR A 86 -4.15 3.37 12.46
C THR A 86 -2.97 4.31 12.32
N ASP A 87 -1.85 3.84 11.77
CA ASP A 87 -0.67 4.69 11.56
C ASP A 87 -1.03 5.81 10.57
N PRO A 88 -0.91 7.10 10.94
CA PRO A 88 -1.23 8.21 10.03
C PRO A 88 -0.43 8.16 8.73
N GLU A 89 0.74 7.51 8.73
CA GLU A 89 1.53 7.26 7.52
C GLU A 89 0.90 6.23 6.57
N ILE A 90 0.18 5.23 7.10
CA ILE A 90 -0.54 4.24 6.28
C ILE A 90 -1.75 4.90 5.60
N GLU A 91 -2.48 5.75 6.33
CA GLU A 91 -3.62 6.44 5.75
C GLU A 91 -3.20 7.47 4.70
N SER A 92 -2.06 8.15 4.88
CA SER A 92 -1.53 9.04 3.84
C SER A 92 -1.09 8.28 2.59
N LEU A 93 -0.42 7.12 2.74
CA LEU A 93 -0.07 6.25 1.61
C LEU A 93 -1.30 5.70 0.89
N ARG A 94 -2.34 5.34 1.64
CA ARG A 94 -3.63 4.89 1.09
C ARG A 94 -4.31 6.00 0.30
N ALA A 95 -4.27 7.24 0.80
CA ALA A 95 -4.77 8.40 0.08
C ALA A 95 -3.99 8.64 -1.22
N SER A 96 -2.66 8.59 -1.19
CA SER A 96 -1.84 8.70 -2.41
C SER A 96 -2.12 7.59 -3.42
N LEU A 97 -2.31 6.35 -2.95
CA LEU A 97 -2.66 5.22 -3.81
C LEU A 97 -4.04 5.40 -4.46
N ARG A 98 -5.02 5.99 -3.75
CA ARG A 98 -6.31 6.35 -4.34
C ARG A 98 -6.15 7.39 -5.46
N VAL A 99 -5.31 8.41 -5.26
CA VAL A 99 -5.02 9.41 -6.31
C VAL A 99 -4.37 8.78 -7.53
N ALA A 100 -3.32 7.98 -7.35
CA ALA A 100 -2.64 7.31 -8.47
C ALA A 100 -3.55 6.32 -9.23
N ARG A 101 -4.48 5.68 -8.50
CA ARG A 101 -5.53 4.84 -9.08
C ARG A 101 -6.49 5.67 -9.93
N ASP A 102 -6.94 6.82 -9.43
CA ASP A 102 -7.85 7.72 -10.14
C ASP A 102 -7.20 8.28 -11.41
N ASP A 103 -5.89 8.54 -11.41
CA ASP A 103 -5.14 8.94 -12.62
C ASP A 103 -5.22 7.88 -13.74
N ILE A 104 -5.11 6.59 -13.38
CA ILE A 104 -5.29 5.49 -14.33
C ILE A 104 -6.75 5.44 -14.82
N GLU A 105 -7.72 5.60 -13.91
CA GLU A 105 -9.14 5.58 -14.23
C GLU A 105 -9.53 6.73 -15.17
N GLN A 106 -8.91 7.91 -15.01
CA GLN A 106 -9.10 9.05 -15.89
C GLN A 106 -8.72 8.72 -17.33
N VAL A 107 -7.53 8.17 -17.57
CA VAL A 107 -7.09 7.80 -18.94
C VAL A 107 -7.99 6.72 -19.54
N LEU A 108 -8.45 5.77 -18.72
CA LEU A 108 -9.42 4.76 -19.16
C LEU A 108 -10.79 5.36 -19.50
N GLY A 109 -11.22 6.37 -18.76
CA GLY A 109 -12.44 7.14 -18.98
C GLY A 109 -12.38 7.94 -20.28
N GLU A 110 -11.27 8.65 -20.54
CA GLU A 110 -11.06 9.37 -21.81
C GLU A 110 -11.17 8.46 -23.03
N TYR A 111 -10.64 7.23 -22.93
CA TYR A 111 -10.77 6.24 -23.98
C TYR A 111 -12.23 5.77 -24.15
N ASP A 112 -12.93 5.52 -23.04
CA ASP A 112 -14.32 5.07 -23.09
C ASP A 112 -15.24 6.16 -23.65
N ASP A 113 -14.99 7.42 -23.29
CA ASP A 113 -15.65 8.60 -23.85
C ASP A 113 -15.38 8.74 -25.35
N LEU A 114 -14.16 8.45 -25.81
CA LEU A 114 -13.86 8.44 -27.25
C LEU A 114 -14.66 7.36 -28.01
N LEU A 115 -14.96 6.22 -27.38
CA LEU A 115 -15.72 5.14 -28.03
C LEU A 115 -17.24 5.32 -27.94
N GLN A 116 -17.73 5.69 -26.76
CA GLN A 116 -19.14 5.65 -26.36
C GLN A 116 -19.73 7.03 -26.11
N GLY A 117 -18.91 8.08 -26.10
CA GLY A 117 -19.32 9.45 -25.81
C GLY A 117 -20.44 9.90 -26.75
N PRO A 118 -21.57 10.41 -26.22
CA PRO A 118 -22.67 10.90 -27.04
C PRO A 118 -22.40 12.31 -27.61
N SER A 119 -21.26 12.92 -27.28
CA SER A 119 -20.90 14.26 -27.73
C SER A 119 -20.54 14.28 -29.21
N THR A 120 -20.78 15.43 -29.85
CA THR A 120 -20.38 15.67 -31.25
C THR A 120 -18.87 15.55 -31.45
N ASP A 121 -18.07 15.90 -30.42
CA ASP A 121 -16.61 15.78 -30.45
C ASP A 121 -16.17 14.31 -30.38
N ALA A 122 -16.79 13.49 -29.53
CA ALA A 122 -16.50 12.05 -29.48
C ALA A 122 -16.90 11.35 -30.80
N LEU A 123 -18.01 11.79 -31.43
CA LEU A 123 -18.42 11.29 -32.74
C LEU A 123 -17.43 11.70 -33.84
N ALA A 124 -16.96 12.95 -33.85
CA ALA A 124 -15.93 13.41 -34.77
C ALA A 124 -14.59 12.69 -34.55
N ASP A 125 -14.21 12.48 -33.29
CA ASP A 125 -13.01 11.73 -32.93
C ASP A 125 -13.07 10.28 -33.43
N ARG A 126 -14.18 9.58 -33.20
CA ARG A 126 -14.34 8.17 -33.64
C ARG A 126 -14.42 8.02 -35.16
N THR A 127 -14.98 8.99 -35.88
CA THR A 127 -15.25 8.87 -37.32
C THR A 127 -14.24 9.56 -38.22
N LEU A 128 -13.66 10.68 -37.77
CA LEU A 128 -12.85 11.58 -38.58
C LEU A 128 -11.40 11.68 -38.13
N HIS A 129 -11.13 11.68 -36.82
CA HIS A 129 -9.77 11.92 -36.31
C HIS A 129 -9.02 10.64 -35.91
N TYR A 130 -9.73 9.63 -35.41
CA TYR A 130 -9.15 8.47 -34.74
C TYR A 130 -9.88 7.14 -35.05
N PRO A 131 -10.27 6.83 -36.30
CA PRO A 131 -11.04 5.62 -36.59
C PRO A 131 -10.30 4.32 -36.24
N GLU A 132 -8.96 4.32 -36.33
CA GLU A 132 -8.12 3.16 -36.03
C GLU A 132 -8.05 2.84 -34.52
N LEU A 133 -8.25 3.82 -33.63
CA LEU A 133 -8.29 3.61 -32.16
C LEU A 133 -9.56 2.87 -31.69
N ALA A 134 -10.61 2.87 -32.52
CA ALA A 134 -11.81 2.09 -32.31
C ALA A 134 -11.69 0.66 -32.83
N ASN A 135 -10.63 0.33 -33.58
CA ASN A 135 -10.43 -0.99 -34.18
C ASN A 135 -9.57 -1.89 -33.28
N PRO A 136 -10.13 -2.97 -32.70
CA PRO A 136 -9.39 -3.89 -31.83
C PRO A 136 -8.26 -4.66 -32.54
N HIS A 137 -8.27 -4.66 -33.88
CA HIS A 137 -7.29 -5.33 -34.73
C HIS A 137 -6.50 -4.34 -35.58
N SER A 138 -6.33 -3.09 -35.11
CA SER A 138 -5.51 -2.11 -35.81
C SER A 138 -4.10 -2.67 -36.09
N ARG A 139 -3.59 -2.34 -37.27
CA ARG A 139 -2.24 -2.74 -37.72
C ARG A 139 -1.14 -1.84 -37.17
N LEU A 140 -1.52 -0.78 -36.45
CA LEU A 140 -0.60 0.15 -35.79
C LEU A 140 -0.08 -0.46 -34.50
N ALA A 141 1.24 -0.53 -34.38
CA ALA A 141 1.90 -1.13 -33.22
C ALA A 141 1.60 -0.34 -31.94
N GLU A 142 1.48 0.98 -32.07
CA GLU A 142 1.23 1.93 -30.98
C GLU A 142 -0.19 1.75 -30.40
N VAL A 143 -1.19 1.58 -31.28
CA VAL A 143 -2.58 1.33 -30.88
C VAL A 143 -2.70 -0.04 -30.20
N GLN A 144 -2.01 -1.06 -30.74
CA GLN A 144 -1.98 -2.39 -30.13
C GLN A 144 -1.31 -2.38 -28.75
N ASP A 145 -0.19 -1.66 -28.59
CA ASP A 145 0.50 -1.52 -27.31
C ASP A 145 -0.38 -0.83 -26.27
N PHE A 146 -1.10 0.23 -26.66
CA PHE A 146 -2.09 0.88 -25.80
C PHE A 146 -3.19 -0.10 -25.35
N HIS A 147 -3.77 -0.90 -26.25
CA HIS A 147 -4.78 -1.89 -25.87
C HIS A 147 -4.26 -2.95 -24.88
N LEU A 148 -3.03 -3.41 -25.06
CA LEU A 148 -2.39 -4.35 -24.14
C LEU A 148 -2.19 -3.71 -22.77
N ARG A 149 -1.64 -2.50 -22.71
CA ARG A 149 -1.44 -1.74 -21.47
C ARG A 149 -2.76 -1.43 -20.76
N ARG A 150 -3.80 -1.04 -21.50
CA ARG A 150 -5.16 -0.82 -21.00
C ARG A 150 -5.70 -2.08 -20.29
N SER A 151 -5.58 -3.24 -20.93
CA SER A 151 -6.05 -4.51 -20.35
C SER A 151 -5.30 -4.89 -19.07
N SER A 152 -3.99 -4.62 -19.02
CA SER A 152 -3.11 -4.83 -17.87
C SER A 152 -3.45 -3.87 -16.72
N ALA A 153 -3.68 -2.60 -17.04
CA ALA A 153 -4.06 -1.55 -16.09
C ALA A 153 -5.43 -1.84 -15.44
N LYS A 154 -6.43 -2.25 -16.23
CA LYS A 154 -7.76 -2.63 -15.70
C LYS A 154 -7.68 -3.79 -14.69
N ARG A 155 -6.84 -4.80 -14.97
CA ARG A 155 -6.61 -5.91 -14.04
C ARG A 155 -5.87 -5.47 -12.78
N PHE A 156 -4.96 -4.50 -12.90
CA PHE A 156 -4.27 -3.92 -11.75
C PHE A 156 -5.23 -3.14 -10.86
N LEU A 157 -6.09 -2.28 -11.43
CA LEU A 157 -7.11 -1.52 -10.68
C LEU A 157 -8.01 -2.44 -9.87
N ALA A 158 -8.52 -3.54 -10.45
CA ALA A 158 -9.35 -4.49 -9.72
C ALA A 158 -8.66 -5.10 -8.49
N ARG A 159 -7.32 -5.31 -8.55
CA ARG A 159 -6.54 -5.77 -7.40
C ARG A 159 -6.33 -4.67 -6.38
N VAL A 160 -6.00 -3.46 -6.82
CA VAL A 160 -5.83 -2.30 -5.94
C VAL A 160 -7.12 -2.03 -5.16
N ASP A 161 -8.28 -2.09 -5.81
CA ASP A 161 -9.58 -1.88 -5.16
C ASP A 161 -9.86 -2.92 -4.08
N THR A 162 -9.53 -4.19 -4.36
CA THR A 162 -9.63 -5.26 -3.37
C THR A 162 -8.74 -4.98 -2.15
N HIS A 163 -7.52 -4.49 -2.38
CA HIS A 163 -6.56 -4.18 -1.33
C HIS A 163 -6.91 -2.90 -0.56
N LEU A 164 -7.49 -1.89 -1.20
CA LEU A 164 -7.96 -0.66 -0.54
C LEU A 164 -9.16 -0.91 0.39
N LEU A 165 -9.95 -1.95 0.11
CA LEU A 165 -11.06 -2.38 0.97
C LEU A 165 -10.60 -3.22 2.17
N SER A 166 -9.42 -3.84 2.10
CA SER A 166 -8.84 -4.62 3.20
C SER A 166 -7.93 -3.74 4.08
N ASP A 167 -8.12 -3.77 5.40
CA ASP A 167 -7.32 -2.96 6.35
C ASP A 167 -5.99 -3.62 6.78
N ASP A 168 -5.66 -4.79 6.19
CA ASP A 168 -4.50 -5.60 6.57
C ASP A 168 -3.24 -5.30 5.72
N LEU A 169 -3.17 -4.16 5.05
CA LEU A 169 -2.03 -3.84 4.21
C LEU A 169 -0.86 -3.26 5.01
N ASP A 170 0.26 -4.00 4.96
CA ASP A 170 1.55 -3.52 5.45
C ASP A 170 2.05 -2.31 4.63
N ARG A 171 2.73 -1.39 5.31
CA ARG A 171 3.27 -0.15 4.74
C ARG A 171 4.13 -0.40 3.50
N THR A 172 5.08 -1.34 3.59
CA THR A 172 5.99 -1.63 2.48
C THR A 172 5.25 -2.18 1.27
N SER A 173 4.13 -2.88 1.49
CA SER A 173 3.26 -3.36 0.41
C SER A 173 2.50 -2.20 -0.25
N LEU A 174 2.00 -1.25 0.53
CA LEU A 174 1.39 -0.01 0.03
C LEU A 174 2.37 0.83 -0.80
N GLU A 175 3.59 1.06 -0.31
CA GLU A 175 4.62 1.83 -1.02
C GLU A 175 5.01 1.18 -2.36
N ARG A 176 5.16 -0.15 -2.38
CA ARG A 176 5.41 -0.90 -3.62
C ARG A 176 4.21 -0.81 -4.57
N MET A 177 2.99 -0.87 -4.05
CA MET A 177 1.78 -0.80 -4.89
C MET A 177 1.61 0.60 -5.49
N LEU A 178 1.90 1.64 -4.72
CA LEU A 178 1.90 3.03 -5.16
C LEU A 178 2.90 3.25 -6.29
N SER A 179 4.16 2.82 -6.12
CA SER A 179 5.17 3.00 -7.19
C SER A 179 4.83 2.26 -8.48
N ILE A 180 4.19 1.09 -8.37
CA ILE A 180 3.68 0.35 -9.53
C ILE A 180 2.48 1.09 -10.16
N ALA A 181 1.62 1.71 -9.36
CA ALA A 181 0.49 2.50 -9.86
C ALA A 181 1.00 3.73 -10.63
N ASP A 182 1.92 4.50 -10.06
CA ASP A 182 2.52 5.68 -10.69
C ASP A 182 3.19 5.34 -12.02
N GLN A 183 4.00 4.28 -12.05
CA GLN A 183 4.65 3.84 -13.29
C GLN A 183 3.60 3.43 -14.34
N ARG A 184 2.55 2.72 -13.95
CA ARG A 184 1.49 2.29 -14.87
C ARG A 184 0.66 3.46 -15.38
N ALA A 185 0.41 4.47 -14.56
CA ALA A 185 -0.29 5.67 -14.96
C ALA A 185 0.52 6.43 -16.02
N ALA A 186 1.82 6.62 -15.78
CA ALA A 186 2.74 7.25 -16.73
C ALA A 186 2.82 6.49 -18.06
N ASP A 187 3.07 5.17 -18.00
CA ASP A 187 3.15 4.31 -19.18
C ASP A 187 1.84 4.31 -19.99
N LEU A 188 0.69 4.33 -19.31
CA LEU A 188 -0.62 4.35 -19.96
C LEU A 188 -0.88 5.70 -20.64
N ALA A 189 -0.57 6.81 -19.98
CA ALA A 189 -0.72 8.16 -20.54
C ALA A 189 0.21 8.40 -21.75
N GLU A 190 1.45 7.90 -21.69
CA GLU A 190 2.39 7.96 -22.81
C GLU A 190 1.86 7.16 -24.00
N SER A 191 1.51 5.88 -23.79
CA SER A 191 0.97 5.03 -24.86
C SER A 191 -0.34 5.58 -25.45
N TRP A 192 -1.16 6.25 -24.64
CA TRP A 192 -2.38 6.91 -25.09
C TRP A 192 -2.10 8.07 -26.04
N THR A 193 -1.13 8.91 -25.68
CA THR A 193 -0.70 10.06 -26.49
C THR A 193 -0.08 9.59 -27.80
N ASP A 194 0.76 8.56 -27.76
CA ASP A 194 1.40 8.00 -28.94
C ASP A 194 0.40 7.31 -29.86
N ALA A 195 -0.57 6.56 -29.31
CA ALA A 195 -1.64 5.96 -30.09
C ALA A 195 -2.51 7.03 -30.78
N ARG A 196 -2.83 8.14 -30.11
CA ARG A 196 -3.52 9.29 -30.71
C ARG A 196 -2.69 9.96 -31.82
N ARG A 197 -1.38 10.12 -31.62
CA ARG A 197 -0.49 10.67 -32.65
C ARG A 197 -0.46 9.77 -33.89
N ALA A 198 -0.20 8.48 -33.70
CA ALA A 198 -0.12 7.50 -34.78
C ALA A 198 -1.45 7.37 -35.54
N ALA A 199 -2.58 7.36 -34.83
CA ALA A 199 -3.90 7.31 -35.46
C ALA A 199 -4.24 8.58 -36.25
N ARG A 200 -3.80 9.75 -35.79
CA ARG A 200 -3.96 11.01 -36.53
C ARG A 200 -3.13 11.02 -37.81
N ASP A 201 -1.90 10.52 -37.75
CA ASP A 201 -1.00 10.43 -38.91
C ASP A 201 -1.52 9.43 -39.96
N TYR A 202 -2.30 8.43 -39.54
CA TYR A 202 -2.97 7.47 -40.42
C TYR A 202 -4.38 7.89 -40.87
N GLY A 203 -4.93 8.97 -40.30
CA GLY A 203 -6.25 9.50 -40.67
C GLY A 203 -6.24 10.06 -42.10
N PRO A 204 -7.31 9.84 -42.89
CA PRO A 204 -7.36 10.33 -44.27
C PRO A 204 -7.37 11.86 -44.30
N ALA A 205 -6.46 12.45 -45.09
CA ALA A 205 -6.53 13.84 -45.53
C ALA A 205 -7.77 14.09 -46.41
#